data_AF-A0A925XYW0-F1
#
_entry.id   AF-A0A925XYW0-F1
#
_cell.length_a   1.000
_cell.length_b   1.000
_cell.length_c   1.000
_cell.angle_alpha   90.00
_cell.angle_beta   90.00
_cell.angle_gamma   90.00
#
_symmetry.space_group_name_H-M   'P 1'
#
loop_
_entity.id
_entity.type
_entity.pdbx_description
1 polymer ?
#
loop_
_entity_poly.entity_id
_entity_poly.type
_entity_poly.pdbx_seq_one_letter_code
_entity_poly.pdbx_strand_id
1 'polypeptide(L)'
;MSFVHLHNHTHFSLLDAAASPQSLVDAAVADGQKALAITDHGVMFGCFEFYKKAKKAGVKPIIGCEVYIAVKKHTDREKVQDAGKKRNYYHLVLLVKNEQGYRNLIKLTSIGHTHGYYYKPRIDMDLLRQYHEGLIATSACLAGPINAPMLAGDFDTARQNAITLKEIFGADFYIELQDHGLPE
;
A
#
# COMPACT_ATOMS: atom_id res chain seq x y z
N MET A 1 -0.86 19.05 18.69
CA MET A 1 -0.25 18.65 17.41
C MET A 1 -1.25 17.75 16.70
N SER A 2 -1.55 17.98 15.42
CA SER A 2 -2.53 17.15 14.68
C SER A 2 -1.81 16.09 13.87
N PHE A 3 -2.26 14.84 13.96
CA PHE A 3 -1.72 13.70 13.21
C PHE A 3 -2.86 12.94 12.50
N VAL A 4 -2.55 12.26 11.40
CA VAL A 4 -3.47 11.44 10.62
C VAL A 4 -2.74 10.17 10.21
N HIS A 5 -3.27 9.00 10.57
CA HIS A 5 -2.71 7.75 10.09
C HIS A 5 -3.08 7.51 8.62
N LEU A 6 -2.08 7.30 7.78
CA LEU A 6 -2.22 7.05 6.35
C LEU A 6 -1.98 5.60 5.92
N HIS A 7 -1.45 4.77 6.82
CA HIS A 7 -1.18 3.36 6.60
C HIS A 7 -1.85 2.57 7.72
N ASN A 8 -3.04 2.03 7.46
CA ASN A 8 -3.80 1.25 8.43
C ASN A 8 -4.47 0.05 7.78
N HIS A 9 -4.51 -1.06 8.51
CA HIS A 9 -5.19 -2.27 8.11
C HIS A 9 -6.45 -2.49 8.94
N THR A 10 -7.50 -2.97 8.28
CA THR A 10 -8.70 -3.48 8.92
C THR A 10 -8.75 -5.00 8.80
N HIS A 11 -9.72 -5.64 9.45
CA HIS A 11 -9.99 -7.07 9.34
C HIS A 11 -10.27 -7.56 7.90
N PHE A 12 -10.43 -6.66 6.92
CA PHE A 12 -10.47 -7.02 5.50
C PHE A 12 -9.08 -7.40 4.95
N SER A 13 -8.00 -7.03 5.63
CA SER A 13 -6.69 -7.66 5.53
C SER A 13 -6.73 -9.03 6.23
N LEU A 14 -7.38 -9.99 5.56
CA LEU A 14 -7.69 -11.31 6.11
C LEU A 14 -6.41 -12.02 6.61
N LEU A 15 -6.53 -12.63 7.78
CA LEU A 15 -5.48 -13.40 8.48
C LEU A 15 -4.29 -12.56 9.00
N ASP A 16 -4.40 -11.22 8.99
CA ASP A 16 -3.33 -10.34 9.45
C ASP A 16 -3.82 -9.28 10.46
N ALA A 17 -4.84 -8.50 10.12
CA ALA A 17 -5.30 -7.40 10.97
C ALA A 17 -6.60 -7.73 11.73
N ALA A 18 -6.72 -7.20 12.95
CA ALA A 18 -7.87 -7.44 13.84
C ALA A 18 -8.87 -6.28 13.92
N ALA A 19 -8.46 -5.05 13.60
CA ALA A 19 -9.30 -3.87 13.77
C ALA A 19 -10.45 -3.84 12.75
N SER A 20 -11.68 -3.60 13.19
CA SER A 20 -12.78 -3.31 12.27
C SER A 20 -12.68 -1.88 11.71
N PRO A 21 -13.33 -1.56 10.56
CA PRO A 21 -13.45 -0.18 10.11
C PRO A 21 -14.10 0.75 11.15
N GLN A 22 -15.01 0.23 12.00
CA GLN A 22 -15.64 1.04 13.06
C GLN A 22 -14.65 1.40 14.15
N SER A 23 -13.91 0.40 14.66
CA SER A 23 -12.94 0.63 15.74
C SER A 23 -11.82 1.58 15.33
N LEU A 24 -11.36 1.55 14.07
CA LEU A 24 -10.39 2.53 13.58
C LEU A 24 -10.98 3.95 13.55
N VAL A 25 -12.23 4.10 13.09
CA VAL A 25 -12.92 5.41 13.07
C VAL A 25 -13.15 5.92 14.50
N ASP A 26 -13.56 5.06 15.42
CA ASP A 26 -13.78 5.43 16.83
C ASP A 26 -12.47 5.89 17.49
N ALA A 27 -11.36 5.20 17.24
CA ALA A 27 -10.04 5.60 17.70
C ALA A 27 -9.63 6.98 17.12
N ALA A 28 -9.81 7.18 15.81
CA ALA A 28 -9.52 8.47 15.18
C ALA A 28 -10.35 9.62 15.77
N VAL A 29 -11.62 9.38 16.13
CA VAL A 29 -12.47 10.37 16.82
C VAL A 29 -11.94 10.65 18.22
N ALA A 30 -11.63 9.60 19.00
CA ALA A 30 -11.09 9.74 20.36
C ALA A 30 -9.78 10.54 20.39
N ASP A 31 -8.92 10.33 19.40
CA ASP A 31 -7.64 11.04 19.23
C ASP A 31 -7.80 12.44 18.61
N GLY A 32 -9.02 12.84 18.24
CA GLY A 32 -9.30 14.14 17.62
C GLY A 32 -8.78 14.30 16.19
N GLN A 33 -8.50 13.20 15.49
CA GLN A 33 -8.02 13.21 14.10
C GLN A 33 -9.10 13.71 13.14
N LYS A 34 -8.68 14.51 12.14
CA LYS A 34 -9.60 15.09 11.14
C LYS A 34 -9.78 14.22 9.90
N ALA A 35 -8.88 13.27 9.68
CA ALA A 35 -8.90 12.34 8.58
C ALA A 35 -8.32 10.99 9.03
N LEU A 36 -8.57 9.95 8.26
CA LEU A 36 -8.03 8.61 8.48
C LEU A 36 -7.97 7.87 7.14
N ALA A 37 -6.93 7.09 6.90
CA ALA A 37 -6.84 6.22 5.73
C ALA A 37 -7.11 4.75 6.03
N ILE A 38 -7.62 4.03 5.04
CA ILE A 38 -7.68 2.56 4.98
C ILE A 38 -6.77 2.07 3.85
N THR A 39 -5.87 1.13 4.14
CA THR A 39 -4.87 0.61 3.20
C THR A 39 -4.73 -0.90 3.35
N ASP A 40 -5.83 -1.62 3.22
CA ASP A 40 -5.84 -3.08 3.37
C ASP A 40 -4.91 -3.80 2.37
N HIS A 41 -4.46 -4.99 2.74
CA HIS A 41 -3.51 -5.80 1.98
C HIS A 41 -4.09 -6.34 0.66
N GLY A 42 -3.79 -5.65 -0.45
CA GLY A 42 -4.12 -6.08 -1.81
C GLY A 42 -5.62 -6.16 -2.11
N VAL A 43 -6.46 -5.53 -1.29
CA VAL A 43 -7.92 -5.57 -1.39
C VAL A 43 -8.55 -4.23 -1.04
N MET A 44 -9.73 -3.94 -1.60
CA MET A 44 -10.53 -2.74 -1.30
C MET A 44 -11.87 -3.09 -0.64
N PHE A 45 -12.00 -4.28 -0.05
CA PHE A 45 -13.27 -4.82 0.43
C PHE A 45 -13.94 -3.92 1.49
N GLY A 46 -13.15 -3.37 2.41
CA GLY A 46 -13.63 -2.50 3.49
C GLY A 46 -13.87 -1.04 3.11
N CYS A 47 -13.49 -0.62 1.89
CA CYS A 47 -13.46 0.80 1.53
C CYS A 47 -14.83 1.48 1.63
N PHE A 48 -15.89 0.83 1.15
CA PHE A 48 -17.24 1.42 1.19
C PHE A 48 -17.80 1.52 2.62
N GLU A 49 -17.61 0.48 3.41
CA GLU A 49 -18.02 0.45 4.81
C GLU A 49 -17.29 1.53 5.63
N PHE A 50 -15.95 1.56 5.49
CA PHE A 50 -15.10 2.58 6.08
C PHE A 50 -15.53 3.99 5.69
N TYR A 51 -15.74 4.25 4.40
CA TYR A 51 -16.17 5.54 3.89
C TYR A 51 -17.45 6.03 4.57
N LYS A 52 -18.48 5.17 4.66
CA LYS A 52 -19.75 5.52 5.32
C LYS A 52 -19.56 5.82 6.81
N LYS A 53 -18.78 5.00 7.52
CA LYS A 53 -18.53 5.15 8.96
C LYS A 53 -17.74 6.43 9.26
N ALA A 54 -16.64 6.65 8.56
CA ALA A 54 -15.81 7.86 8.72
C ALA A 54 -16.61 9.13 8.44
N LYS A 55 -17.36 9.17 7.32
CA LYS A 55 -18.23 10.33 6.99
C LYS A 55 -19.28 10.60 8.04
N LYS A 56 -19.94 9.57 8.57
CA LYS A 56 -20.93 9.70 9.66
C LYS A 56 -20.31 10.27 10.93
N ALA A 57 -19.06 9.91 11.23
CA ALA A 57 -18.31 10.37 12.39
C ALA A 57 -17.65 11.75 12.19
N GLY A 58 -17.79 12.38 11.02
CA GLY A 58 -17.12 13.66 10.72
C GLY A 58 -15.62 13.55 10.48
N VAL A 59 -15.10 12.34 10.27
CA VAL A 59 -13.69 12.08 9.90
C VAL A 59 -13.60 12.00 8.38
N LYS A 60 -12.65 12.73 7.77
CA LYS A 60 -12.42 12.65 6.32
C LYS A 60 -11.83 11.28 5.95
N PRO A 61 -12.54 10.43 5.18
CA PRO A 61 -11.98 9.17 4.72
C PRO A 61 -10.93 9.40 3.64
N ILE A 62 -9.83 8.67 3.72
CA ILE A 62 -8.81 8.54 2.68
C ILE A 62 -8.82 7.07 2.23
N ILE A 63 -9.10 6.83 0.96
CA ILE A 63 -9.13 5.48 0.40
C ILE A 63 -7.74 5.12 -0.12
N GLY A 64 -7.28 3.93 0.19
CA GLY A 64 -6.01 3.40 -0.31
C GLY A 64 -5.98 1.88 -0.31
N CYS A 65 -4.81 1.33 -0.59
CA CYS A 65 -4.53 -0.10 -0.60
C CYS A 65 -3.02 -0.30 -0.42
N GLU A 66 -2.62 -1.23 0.44
CA GLU A 66 -1.24 -1.71 0.43
C GLU A 66 -1.15 -2.85 -0.59
N VAL A 67 -0.70 -2.51 -1.79
CA VAL A 67 -0.62 -3.43 -2.93
C VAL A 67 0.65 -4.28 -2.87
N TYR A 68 0.61 -5.44 -3.52
CA TYR A 68 1.77 -6.30 -3.68
C TYR A 68 2.45 -6.02 -5.02
N ILE A 69 3.73 -5.64 -5.01
CA ILE A 69 4.52 -5.38 -6.22
C ILE A 69 5.41 -6.58 -6.51
N ALA A 70 5.23 -7.26 -7.64
CA ALA A 70 6.11 -8.34 -8.06
C ALA A 70 7.54 -7.80 -8.28
N VAL A 71 8.55 -8.61 -7.95
CA VAL A 71 9.98 -8.25 -8.18
C VAL A 71 10.29 -8.12 -9.68
N LYS A 72 9.58 -8.89 -10.52
CA LYS A 72 9.65 -8.85 -11.99
C LYS A 72 8.26 -8.50 -12.54
N LYS A 73 7.67 -9.34 -13.40
CA LYS A 73 6.31 -9.11 -13.90
C LYS A 73 5.27 -9.73 -12.99
N HIS A 74 4.09 -9.11 -12.93
CA HIS A 74 2.95 -9.63 -12.14
C HIS A 74 2.45 -11.00 -12.64
N THR A 75 2.64 -11.29 -13.92
CA THR A 75 2.31 -12.55 -14.59
C THR A 75 3.29 -13.68 -14.30
N ASP A 76 4.48 -13.39 -13.78
CA ASP A 76 5.51 -14.40 -13.58
C ASP A 76 5.08 -15.39 -12.48
N ARG A 77 5.29 -16.69 -12.74
CA ARG A 77 4.96 -17.80 -11.83
C ARG A 77 6.18 -18.63 -11.43
N GLU A 78 7.36 -18.28 -11.93
CA GLU A 78 8.58 -18.99 -11.61
C GLU A 78 9.01 -18.72 -10.16
N LYS A 79 9.48 -19.77 -9.49
CA LYS A 79 10.13 -19.61 -8.19
C LYS A 79 11.43 -18.83 -8.42
N VAL A 80 11.54 -17.66 -7.80
CA VAL A 80 12.81 -16.92 -7.77
C VAL A 80 13.79 -17.79 -6.97
N GLN A 81 14.83 -18.32 -7.62
CA GLN A 81 15.82 -19.22 -7.03
C GLN A 81 16.81 -18.52 -6.08
N ASP A 82 16.50 -17.31 -5.61
CA ASP A 82 17.43 -16.54 -4.78
C ASP A 82 17.39 -17.07 -3.34
N ALA A 83 18.51 -17.66 -2.92
CA ALA A 83 18.72 -18.44 -1.71
C ALA A 83 18.63 -17.64 -0.39
N GLY A 84 17.48 -17.01 -0.13
CA GLY A 84 17.21 -16.27 1.11
C GLY A 84 15.97 -15.37 1.09
N LYS A 85 15.44 -15.02 -0.09
CA LYS A 85 14.25 -14.16 -0.20
C LYS A 85 12.98 -14.98 -0.04
N LYS A 86 12.37 -14.96 1.15
CA LYS A 86 11.11 -15.67 1.47
C LYS A 86 9.90 -15.18 0.64
N ARG A 87 9.95 -13.97 0.06
CA ARG A 87 8.83 -13.35 -0.68
C ARG A 87 9.30 -12.87 -2.05
N ASN A 88 8.52 -13.14 -3.09
CA ASN A 88 8.77 -12.71 -4.47
C ASN A 88 7.99 -11.44 -4.84
N TYR A 89 7.67 -10.62 -3.84
CA TYR A 89 6.95 -9.36 -3.97
C TYR A 89 7.34 -8.40 -2.84
N TYR A 90 7.11 -7.12 -3.06
CA TYR A 90 7.19 -6.05 -2.09
C TYR A 90 5.80 -5.54 -1.72
N HIS A 91 5.69 -4.80 -0.62
CA HIS A 91 4.51 -4.01 -0.30
C HIS A 91 4.66 -2.57 -0.81
N LEU A 92 3.59 -1.94 -1.26
CA LEU A 92 3.58 -0.52 -1.60
C LEU A 92 2.22 0.07 -1.21
N VAL A 93 2.20 1.20 -0.50
CA VAL A 93 0.95 1.87 -0.17
C VAL A 93 0.60 2.85 -1.28
N LEU A 94 -0.64 2.75 -1.75
CA LEU A 94 -1.24 3.68 -2.69
C LEU A 94 -2.44 4.36 -2.03
N LEU A 95 -2.50 5.69 -2.11
CA LEU A 95 -3.60 6.52 -1.62
C LEU A 95 -4.28 7.23 -2.78
N VAL A 96 -5.60 7.31 -2.73
CA VAL A 96 -6.42 7.97 -3.74
C VAL A 96 -6.43 9.48 -3.50
N LYS A 97 -5.88 10.25 -4.45
CA LYS A 97 -5.88 11.73 -4.42
C LYS A 97 -7.18 12.31 -4.99
N ASN A 98 -7.76 11.68 -6.00
CA ASN A 98 -8.94 12.15 -6.72
C ASN A 98 -9.73 10.98 -7.38
N GLU A 99 -10.78 11.30 -8.13
CA GLU A 99 -11.63 10.30 -8.79
C GLU A 99 -10.86 9.44 -9.80
N GLN A 100 -9.94 10.01 -10.58
CA GLN A 100 -9.10 9.24 -11.51
C GLN A 100 -8.22 8.24 -10.75
N GLY A 101 -7.64 8.65 -9.62
CA GLY A 101 -6.93 7.76 -8.71
C GLY A 101 -7.78 6.61 -8.20
N TYR A 102 -9.05 6.88 -7.84
CA TYR A 102 -9.96 5.83 -7.39
C TYR A 102 -10.21 4.79 -8.49
N ARG A 103 -10.46 5.24 -9.72
CA ARG A 103 -10.65 4.37 -10.90
C ARG A 103 -9.38 3.55 -11.19
N ASN A 104 -8.21 4.18 -11.09
CA ASN A 104 -6.92 3.52 -11.28
C ASN A 104 -6.64 2.48 -10.19
N LEU A 105 -6.93 2.77 -8.92
CA LEU A 105 -6.74 1.82 -7.83
C LEU A 105 -7.65 0.59 -7.98
N ILE A 106 -8.91 0.79 -8.39
CA ILE A 106 -9.82 -0.31 -8.75
C ILE A 106 -9.22 -1.16 -9.88
N LYS A 107 -8.67 -0.52 -10.92
CA LYS A 107 -8.09 -1.24 -12.06
C LYS A 107 -6.86 -2.05 -11.65
N LEU A 108 -5.93 -1.45 -10.91
CA LEU A 108 -4.73 -2.11 -10.39
C LEU A 108 -5.08 -3.31 -9.52
N THR A 109 -5.96 -3.13 -8.54
CA THR A 109 -6.38 -4.23 -7.66
C THR A 109 -7.09 -5.34 -8.43
N SER A 110 -7.97 -4.98 -9.38
CA SER A 110 -8.64 -5.95 -10.25
C SER A 110 -7.65 -6.76 -11.10
N ILE A 111 -6.66 -6.10 -11.72
CA ILE A 111 -5.61 -6.78 -12.49
C ILE A 111 -4.78 -7.69 -11.59
N GLY A 112 -4.43 -7.23 -10.39
CA GLY A 112 -3.69 -8.03 -9.41
C GLY A 112 -4.41 -9.35 -9.07
N HIS A 113 -5.73 -9.32 -8.90
CA HIS A 113 -6.54 -10.52 -8.63
C HIS A 113 -6.77 -11.39 -9.87
N THR A 114 -6.97 -10.81 -11.04
CA THR A 114 -7.38 -11.56 -12.25
C THR A 114 -6.21 -12.10 -13.08
N HIS A 115 -5.10 -11.37 -13.13
CA HIS A 115 -3.94 -11.70 -13.98
C HIS A 115 -2.65 -11.84 -13.15
N GLY A 116 -2.55 -11.12 -12.03
CA GLY A 116 -1.36 -11.08 -11.19
C GLY A 116 -1.28 -12.11 -10.07
N TYR A 117 -2.36 -12.87 -9.85
CA TYR A 117 -2.49 -13.72 -8.67
C TYR A 117 -1.57 -14.94 -8.72
N TYR A 118 -0.67 -15.04 -7.75
CA TYR A 118 0.14 -16.23 -7.51
C TYR A 118 -0.13 -16.79 -6.11
N TYR A 119 0.54 -16.24 -5.09
CA TYR A 119 0.17 -16.41 -3.68
C TYR A 119 -0.57 -15.20 -3.10
N LYS A 120 -0.37 -14.05 -3.75
CA LYS A 120 -0.98 -12.75 -3.46
C LYS A 120 -1.40 -12.10 -4.78
N PRO A 121 -2.38 -11.18 -4.78
CA PRO A 121 -2.77 -10.42 -5.97
C PRO A 121 -1.72 -9.34 -6.27
N ARG A 122 -0.76 -9.66 -7.13
CA ARG A 122 0.40 -8.78 -7.39
C ARG A 122 0.17 -7.92 -8.62
N ILE A 123 0.70 -6.71 -8.61
CA ILE A 123 0.90 -5.88 -9.79
C ILE A 123 2.41 -5.71 -10.02
N ASP A 124 2.83 -4.84 -10.95
CA ASP A 124 4.24 -4.53 -11.18
C ASP A 124 4.43 -3.04 -11.54
N MET A 125 5.69 -2.64 -11.71
CA MET A 125 6.05 -1.25 -12.01
C MET A 125 5.48 -0.76 -13.35
N ASP A 126 5.25 -1.66 -14.33
CA ASP A 126 4.68 -1.28 -15.63
C ASP A 126 3.20 -0.94 -15.51
N LEU A 127 2.45 -1.72 -14.73
CA LEU A 127 1.08 -1.36 -14.38
C LEU A 127 1.01 -0.06 -13.56
N LEU A 128 1.96 0.18 -12.65
CA LEU A 128 2.04 1.45 -11.94
C LEU A 128 2.27 2.61 -12.91
N ARG A 129 3.22 2.52 -13.85
CA ARG A 129 3.41 3.54 -14.90
C ARG A 129 2.12 3.83 -15.67
N GLN A 130 1.36 2.79 -16.00
CA GLN A 130 0.11 2.93 -16.74
C GLN A 130 -1.02 3.58 -15.93
N TYR A 131 -1.09 3.31 -14.62
CA TYR A 131 -2.23 3.68 -13.78
C TYR A 131 -1.87 4.57 -12.57
N HIS A 132 -0.75 5.29 -12.60
CA HIS A 132 -0.31 6.15 -11.49
C HIS A 132 -1.14 7.42 -11.30
N GLU A 133 -1.78 7.93 -12.37
CA GLU A 133 -2.45 9.23 -12.33
C GLU A 133 -3.50 9.30 -11.21
N GLY A 134 -3.44 10.35 -10.39
CA GLY A 134 -4.36 10.54 -9.28
C GLY A 134 -4.08 9.68 -8.04
N LEU A 135 -2.95 8.96 -8.00
CA LEU A 135 -2.48 8.21 -6.84
C LEU A 135 -1.29 8.88 -6.18
N ILE A 136 -1.24 8.77 -4.85
CA ILE A 136 -0.07 9.06 -4.03
C ILE A 136 0.54 7.72 -3.61
N ALA A 137 1.86 7.60 -3.69
CA ALA A 137 2.58 6.41 -3.26
C ALA A 137 3.53 6.75 -2.11
N THR A 138 3.63 5.83 -1.15
CA THR A 138 4.65 5.89 -0.11
C THR A 138 5.54 4.65 -0.20
N SER A 139 6.77 4.71 0.33
CA SER A 139 7.71 3.58 0.27
C SER A 139 7.29 2.34 1.09
N ALA A 140 6.17 2.40 1.82
CA ALA A 140 5.59 1.35 2.65
C ALA A 140 6.48 0.88 3.81
N CYS A 141 6.15 -0.30 4.34
CA CYS A 141 6.77 -0.91 5.51
C CYS A 141 8.18 -1.49 5.23
N LEU A 142 8.73 -2.27 6.17
CA LEU A 142 10.01 -2.98 6.01
C LEU A 142 10.04 -3.92 4.78
N ALA A 143 8.87 -4.45 4.38
CA ALA A 143 8.72 -5.28 3.19
C ALA A 143 8.56 -4.46 1.88
N GLY A 144 8.76 -3.15 1.93
CA GLY A 144 8.67 -2.25 0.79
C GLY A 144 9.82 -2.40 -0.21
N PRO A 145 9.67 -1.88 -1.45
CA PRO A 145 10.65 -2.04 -2.52
C PRO A 145 11.98 -1.32 -2.26
N ILE A 146 12.03 -0.40 -1.29
CA ILE A 146 13.26 0.31 -0.90
C ILE A 146 13.85 -0.34 0.36
N ASN A 147 13.03 -0.53 1.40
CA ASN A 147 13.50 -1.05 2.69
C ASN A 147 13.98 -2.50 2.60
N ALA A 148 13.27 -3.38 1.89
CA ALA A 148 13.63 -4.80 1.86
C ALA A 148 15.01 -5.06 1.20
N PRO A 149 15.36 -4.46 0.05
CA PRO A 149 16.73 -4.57 -0.48
C PRO A 149 17.77 -3.90 0.41
N MET A 150 17.44 -2.74 1.00
CA MET A 150 18.35 -2.01 1.89
C MET A 150 18.74 -2.86 3.12
N LEU A 151 17.77 -3.52 3.75
CA LEU A 151 17.99 -4.47 4.86
C LEU A 151 18.81 -5.70 4.44
N ALA A 152 18.76 -6.07 3.17
CA ALA A 152 19.57 -7.16 2.61
C ALA A 152 20.98 -6.71 2.18
N GLY A 153 21.36 -5.44 2.41
CA GLY A 153 22.64 -4.87 1.98
C GLY A 153 22.70 -4.52 0.48
N ASP A 154 21.59 -4.64 -0.24
CA ASP A 154 21.48 -4.35 -1.67
C ASP A 154 21.02 -2.90 -1.88
N PHE A 155 21.93 -1.97 -1.58
CA PHE A 155 21.69 -0.53 -1.69
C PHE A 155 21.45 -0.06 -3.12
N ASP A 156 22.04 -0.73 -4.11
CA ASP A 156 21.86 -0.38 -5.53
C ASP A 156 20.42 -0.65 -5.97
N THR A 157 19.86 -1.82 -5.63
CA THR A 157 18.45 -2.12 -5.90
C THR A 157 17.52 -1.18 -5.13
N ALA A 158 17.81 -0.90 -3.85
CA ALA A 158 17.01 0.04 -3.04
C ALA A 158 16.95 1.43 -3.69
N ARG A 159 18.12 1.95 -4.11
CA ARG A 159 18.25 3.25 -4.78
C ARG A 159 17.53 3.26 -6.13
N GLN A 160 17.70 2.21 -6.93
CA GLN A 160 17.05 2.13 -8.24
C GLN A 160 15.52 2.05 -8.12
N ASN A 161 15.00 1.34 -7.12
CA ASN A 161 13.57 1.29 -6.84
C ASN A 161 13.04 2.65 -6.38
N ALA A 162 13.79 3.39 -5.54
CA ALA A 162 13.42 4.73 -5.12
C ALA A 162 13.35 5.72 -6.30
N ILE A 163 14.35 5.68 -7.19
CA ILE A 163 14.37 6.48 -8.42
C ILE A 163 13.18 6.13 -9.29
N THR A 164 12.94 4.84 -9.53
CA THR A 164 11.82 4.36 -10.36
C THR A 164 10.46 4.83 -9.82
N LEU A 165 10.22 4.71 -8.51
CA LEU A 165 8.98 5.19 -7.91
C LEU A 165 8.86 6.72 -7.99
N LYS A 166 9.97 7.45 -7.82
CA LYS A 166 9.99 8.91 -7.99
C LYS A 166 9.70 9.32 -9.43
N GLU A 167 10.18 8.58 -10.42
CA GLU A 167 9.88 8.80 -11.84
C GLU A 167 8.40 8.55 -12.15
N ILE A 168 7.81 7.49 -11.57
CA ILE A 168 6.40 7.14 -11.80
C ILE A 168 5.45 8.16 -11.17
N PHE A 169 5.66 8.50 -9.89
CA PHE A 169 4.69 9.29 -9.12
C PHE A 169 5.09 10.77 -8.96
N GLY A 170 6.31 11.16 -9.31
CA GLY A 170 6.77 12.55 -9.26
C GLY A 170 6.64 13.17 -7.87
N ALA A 171 5.91 14.28 -7.77
CA ALA A 171 5.65 14.97 -6.49
C ALA A 171 4.75 14.17 -5.53
N ASP A 172 4.01 13.17 -6.04
CA ASP A 172 3.11 12.33 -5.27
C ASP A 172 3.80 11.07 -4.70
N PHE A 173 5.14 11.02 -4.72
CA PHE A 173 5.94 9.99 -4.05
C PHE A 173 6.53 10.49 -2.73
N TYR A 174 6.36 9.72 -1.66
CA TYR A 174 6.89 10.02 -0.32
C TYR A 174 7.69 8.84 0.24
N ILE A 175 8.75 9.15 0.98
CA ILE A 175 9.42 8.16 1.83
C ILE A 175 8.61 7.99 3.10
N GLU A 176 8.21 6.77 3.39
CA GLU A 176 7.47 6.41 4.59
C GLU A 176 8.43 6.07 5.72
N LEU A 177 8.21 6.69 6.87
CA LEU A 177 8.95 6.43 8.10
C LEU A 177 8.00 5.82 9.12
N GLN A 178 8.40 4.67 9.65
CA GLN A 178 7.70 3.94 10.70
C GLN A 178 8.76 3.55 11.74
N ASP A 179 8.53 3.89 12.99
CA ASP A 179 9.41 3.51 14.10
C ASP A 179 8.60 2.72 15.13
N HIS A 180 8.96 1.44 15.27
CA HIS A 180 8.39 0.52 16.23
C HIS A 180 9.43 0.13 17.32
N GLY A 181 10.59 0.79 17.35
CA GLY A 181 11.71 0.44 18.23
C GLY A 181 12.41 -0.86 17.85
N LEU A 182 12.33 -1.27 16.58
CA LEU A 182 12.99 -2.47 16.07
C LEU A 182 14.47 -2.21 15.77
N PRO A 183 15.36 -3.21 15.93
CA PRO A 183 16.81 -3.05 15.77
C PRO A 183 17.31 -3.09 14.31
N GLU A 184 16.45 -3.48 13.36
CA GLU A 184 16.80 -3.62 11.94
C GLU A 184 16.85 -2.26 11.22
#